data_AF-A0A3D0CBS5-F1
#
_entry.id   AF-A0A3D0CBS5-F1
#
_cell.length_a   1.000
_cell.length_b   1.000
_cell.length_c   1.000
_cell.angle_alpha   90.00
_cell.angle_beta   90.00
_cell.angle_gamma   90.00
#
_symmetry.space_group_name_H-M   'P 1'
#
loop_
_entity.id
_entity.type
_entity.pdbx_description
1 polymer ?
#
loop_
_entity_poly.entity_id
_entity_poly.type
_entity_poly.pdbx_seq_one_letter_code
_entity_poly.pdbx_strand_id
1 'polypeptide(L)'
;MKTTTQFKIDGLTCASCVGRVEKALHKVIGVTDVTVNLATDTATIQGTASFSELIAAVIETGYQVPIKVVQFGIGKMSCASCVKRVEQALLKVTGVVSASVNLATEHVQVKTLFFVTDEKLEQAVTQAGYLFITQNNDSVTSPIKQQQPFYTKA
;
A
#
# COMPACT_ATOMS: atom_id res chain seq x y z
N MET A 1 -24.36 2.44 3.34
CA MET A 1 -23.49 2.86 4.46
C MET A 1 -22.51 3.88 3.91
N LYS A 2 -22.35 5.04 4.57
CA LYS A 2 -21.35 6.04 4.15
C LYS A 2 -19.97 5.59 4.65
N THR A 3 -18.98 5.62 3.78
CA THR A 3 -17.59 5.26 4.12
C THR A 3 -16.75 6.53 4.10
N THR A 4 -15.89 6.67 5.12
CA THR A 4 -14.88 7.73 5.15
C THR A 4 -13.62 7.22 4.45
N THR A 5 -13.19 7.92 3.40
CA THR A 5 -11.95 7.64 2.69
C THR A 5 -11.01 8.82 2.87
N GLN A 6 -9.76 8.56 3.25
CA GLN A 6 -8.77 9.59 3.49
C GLN A 6 -7.50 9.28 2.71
N PHE A 7 -6.90 10.27 2.05
CA PHE A 7 -5.64 10.09 1.31
C PHE A 7 -4.91 11.41 1.12
N LYS A 8 -3.60 11.32 0.83
CA LYS A 8 -2.77 12.50 0.56
C LYS A 8 -2.89 12.98 -0.88
N ILE A 9 -2.66 14.27 -1.10
CA ILE A 9 -2.54 14.90 -2.41
C ILE A 9 -1.21 15.64 -2.46
N ASP A 10 -0.39 15.36 -3.45
CA ASP A 10 0.87 16.04 -3.67
C ASP A 10 0.70 17.24 -4.63
N GLY A 11 1.51 18.28 -4.42
CA GLY A 11 1.54 19.50 -5.23
C GLY A 11 0.57 20.61 -4.80
N LEU A 12 -0.17 20.45 -3.69
CA LEU A 12 -0.99 21.53 -3.15
C LEU A 12 -0.09 22.62 -2.53
N THR A 13 -0.14 23.84 -3.06
CA THR A 13 0.70 24.95 -2.57
C THR A 13 -0.10 26.17 -2.09
N CYS A 14 -1.44 26.15 -2.24
CA CYS A 14 -2.27 27.33 -2.04
C CYS A 14 -3.73 27.01 -1.71
N ALA A 15 -4.44 27.92 -1.05
CA ALA A 15 -5.87 27.72 -0.72
C ALA A 15 -6.77 27.62 -1.96
N SER A 16 -6.44 28.28 -3.07
CA SER A 16 -7.19 28.14 -4.32
C SER A 16 -6.93 26.78 -5.00
N CYS A 17 -5.77 26.17 -4.76
CA CYS A 17 -5.39 24.84 -5.21
C CYS A 17 -6.31 23.79 -4.54
N VAL A 18 -6.48 23.91 -3.22
CA VAL A 18 -7.42 23.12 -2.39
C VAL A 18 -8.84 23.19 -2.96
N GLY A 19 -9.37 24.40 -3.15
CA GLY A 19 -10.74 24.57 -3.65
C GLY A 19 -10.96 24.02 -5.07
N ARG A 20 -9.92 23.91 -5.90
CA ARG A 20 -10.00 23.24 -7.21
C ARG A 20 -10.19 21.74 -7.04
N VAL A 21 -9.42 21.12 -6.14
CA VAL A 21 -9.50 19.68 -5.88
C VAL A 21 -10.83 19.31 -5.22
N GLU A 22 -11.27 20.07 -4.21
CA GLU A 22 -12.57 19.83 -3.55
C GLU A 22 -13.72 19.87 -4.55
N LYS A 23 -13.74 20.88 -5.44
CA LYS A 23 -14.76 20.98 -6.49
C LYS A 23 -14.73 19.81 -7.47
N ALA A 24 -13.55 19.24 -7.77
CA ALA A 24 -13.45 18.08 -8.64
C ALA A 24 -13.96 16.82 -7.93
N LEU A 25 -13.55 16.59 -6.67
CA LEU A 25 -14.00 15.47 -5.87
C LEU A 25 -15.51 15.48 -5.62
N HIS A 26 -16.12 16.65 -5.38
CA HIS A 26 -17.57 16.78 -5.25
C HIS A 26 -18.36 16.40 -6.51
N LYS A 27 -17.74 16.39 -7.69
CA LYS A 27 -18.38 15.95 -8.94
C LYS A 27 -18.38 14.44 -9.12
N VAL A 28 -17.59 13.71 -8.31
CA VAL A 28 -17.52 12.25 -8.40
C VAL A 28 -18.82 11.65 -7.86
N ILE A 29 -19.43 10.75 -8.64
CA ILE A 29 -20.69 10.08 -8.26
C ILE A 29 -20.46 9.28 -6.96
N GLY A 30 -21.38 9.45 -6.01
CA GLY A 30 -21.30 8.79 -4.71
C GLY A 30 -20.50 9.55 -3.65
N VAL A 31 -19.89 10.70 -3.97
CA VAL A 31 -19.34 11.61 -2.98
C VAL A 31 -20.45 12.45 -2.36
N THR A 32 -20.46 12.53 -1.03
CA THR A 32 -21.44 13.32 -0.26
C THR A 32 -20.83 14.47 0.49
N ASP A 33 -19.54 14.38 0.84
CA ASP A 33 -18.80 15.44 1.52
C ASP A 33 -17.31 15.33 1.19
N VAL A 34 -16.62 16.47 1.12
CA VAL A 34 -15.18 16.56 0.86
C VAL A 34 -14.59 17.66 1.74
N THR A 35 -13.46 17.37 2.35
CA THR A 35 -12.64 18.38 3.02
C THR A 35 -11.18 18.12 2.68
N VAL A 36 -10.46 19.16 2.26
CA VAL A 36 -9.02 19.09 2.00
C VAL A 36 -8.28 19.99 2.98
N ASN A 37 -7.36 19.39 3.73
CA ASN A 37 -6.50 20.10 4.67
C ASN A 37 -5.15 20.38 4.02
N LEU A 38 -4.86 21.66 3.75
CA LEU A 38 -3.60 22.10 3.15
C LEU A 38 -2.38 21.91 4.07
N ALA A 39 -2.54 21.97 5.39
CA ALA A 39 -1.42 21.83 6.32
C ALA A 39 -0.90 20.39 6.39
N THR A 40 -1.74 19.42 6.05
CA THR A 40 -1.41 17.99 6.09
C THR A 40 -1.47 17.33 4.71
N ASP A 41 -1.73 18.10 3.66
CA ASP A 41 -1.91 17.63 2.29
C ASP A 41 -2.92 16.49 2.17
N THR A 42 -3.98 16.52 2.98
CA THR A 42 -4.87 15.36 3.15
C THR A 42 -6.30 15.70 2.74
N ALA A 43 -6.88 14.86 1.88
CA ALA A 43 -8.30 14.86 1.55
C ALA A 43 -9.05 13.84 2.40
N THR A 44 -10.19 14.24 2.94
CA THR A 44 -11.17 13.38 3.62
C THR A 44 -12.49 13.44 2.86
N ILE A 45 -12.97 12.29 2.41
CA ILE A 45 -14.16 12.14 1.56
C ILE A 45 -15.16 11.25 2.29
N GLN A 46 -16.44 11.65 2.31
CA GLN A 46 -17.53 10.80 2.77
C GLN A 46 -18.37 10.35 1.58
N GLY A 47 -18.57 9.05 1.43
CA GLY A 47 -19.40 8.56 0.32
C GLY A 47 -19.31 7.07 0.05
N THR A 48 -19.69 6.71 -1.16
CA THR A 48 -19.60 5.36 -1.74
C THR A 48 -18.76 5.31 -3.01
N ALA A 49 -18.20 6.45 -3.45
CA ALA A 49 -17.31 6.53 -4.59
C ALA A 49 -16.11 5.58 -4.39
N SER A 50 -15.70 4.93 -5.47
CA SER A 50 -14.52 4.07 -5.42
C SER A 50 -13.26 4.91 -5.31
N PHE A 51 -12.23 4.36 -4.66
CA PHE A 51 -10.97 5.06 -4.51
C PHE A 51 -10.31 5.40 -5.86
N SER A 52 -10.47 4.54 -6.88
CA SER A 52 -10.00 4.80 -8.25
C SER A 52 -10.65 6.02 -8.90
N GLU A 53 -11.96 6.22 -8.71
CA GLU A 53 -12.66 7.39 -9.25
C GLU A 53 -12.20 8.68 -8.56
N LEU A 54 -11.95 8.62 -7.24
CA LEU A 54 -11.42 9.76 -6.49
C LEU A 54 -10.01 10.15 -6.96
N ILE A 55 -9.12 9.18 -7.18
CA ILE A 55 -7.78 9.45 -7.71
C ILE A 55 -7.87 10.07 -9.11
N ALA A 56 -8.72 9.52 -9.99
CA ALA A 56 -8.87 10.04 -11.35
C ALA A 56 -9.28 11.52 -11.34
N ALA A 57 -10.24 11.90 -10.49
CA ALA A 57 -10.67 13.30 -10.34
C ALA A 57 -9.54 14.22 -9.84
N VAL A 58 -8.67 13.75 -8.95
CA VAL A 58 -7.49 14.52 -8.51
C VAL A 58 -6.48 14.69 -9.64
N ILE A 59 -6.20 13.62 -10.40
CA ILE A 59 -5.26 13.67 -11.53
C ILE A 59 -5.75 14.63 -12.63
N GLU A 60 -7.06 14.64 -12.91
CA GLU A 60 -7.67 15.56 -13.87
C GLU A 60 -7.48 17.04 -13.48
N THR A 61 -7.29 17.33 -12.20
CA THR A 61 -6.98 18.69 -11.73
C THR A 61 -5.50 19.08 -11.78
N GLY A 62 -4.63 18.14 -12.20
CA GLY A 62 -3.18 18.32 -12.33
C GLY A 62 -2.37 18.01 -11.07
N TYR A 63 -2.98 17.38 -10.06
CA TYR A 63 -2.31 16.96 -8.82
C TYR A 63 -2.09 15.45 -8.80
N GLN A 64 -1.32 14.99 -7.83
CA GLN A 64 -0.98 13.57 -7.70
C GLN A 64 -1.46 13.03 -6.37
N VAL A 65 -1.82 11.75 -6.34
CA VAL A 65 -2.00 11.02 -5.08
C VAL A 65 -0.74 10.19 -4.91
N PRO A 66 0.08 10.44 -3.88
CA PRO A 66 1.37 9.80 -3.78
C PRO A 66 1.13 8.31 -3.45
N ILE A 67 1.82 7.42 -4.18
CA ILE A 67 1.74 5.96 -4.05
C ILE A 67 3.08 5.43 -3.56
N LYS A 68 3.06 4.57 -2.54
CA LYS A 68 4.19 3.79 -2.03
C LYS A 68 4.20 2.43 -2.75
N VAL A 69 5.37 1.99 -3.18
CA VAL A 69 5.58 0.62 -3.65
C VAL A 69 6.17 -0.19 -2.50
N VAL A 70 5.51 -1.27 -2.12
CA VAL A 70 5.97 -2.22 -1.10
C VAL A 70 6.33 -3.52 -1.77
N GLN A 71 7.48 -4.06 -1.38
CA GLN A 71 7.90 -5.39 -1.80
C GLN A 71 8.15 -6.24 -0.56
N PHE A 72 7.63 -7.45 -0.59
CA PHE A 72 7.83 -8.43 0.47
C PHE A 72 7.90 -9.84 -0.12
N GLY A 73 8.58 -10.75 0.57
CA GLY A 73 8.56 -12.16 0.25
C GLY A 73 7.27 -12.81 0.77
N ILE A 74 6.89 -13.93 0.18
CA ILE A 74 5.68 -14.65 0.59
C ILE A 74 5.90 -16.16 0.58
N GLY A 75 5.61 -16.79 1.72
CA GLY A 75 5.77 -18.23 1.90
C GLY A 75 4.44 -19.00 1.80
N LYS A 76 4.56 -20.34 1.73
CA LYS A 76 3.43 -21.31 1.63
C LYS A 76 2.61 -21.20 0.34
N MET A 77 3.19 -20.70 -0.75
CA MET A 77 2.58 -20.80 -2.08
C MET A 77 3.17 -21.97 -2.85
N SER A 78 2.31 -22.81 -3.44
CA SER A 78 2.75 -23.99 -4.21
C SER A 78 2.13 -24.08 -5.61
N CYS A 79 1.23 -23.16 -5.98
CA CYS A 79 0.53 -23.21 -7.27
C CYS A 79 0.04 -21.82 -7.73
N ALA A 80 -0.24 -21.68 -9.03
CA ALA A 80 -0.81 -20.48 -9.65
C ALA A 80 -2.18 -20.07 -9.05
N SER A 81 -2.94 -21.00 -8.47
CA SER A 81 -4.18 -20.68 -7.75
C SER A 81 -3.92 -19.92 -6.45
N CYS A 82 -2.74 -20.07 -5.84
CA CYS A 82 -2.33 -19.32 -4.64
C CYS A 82 -2.08 -17.84 -4.96
N VAL A 83 -1.47 -17.55 -6.12
CA VAL A 83 -1.21 -16.19 -6.62
C VAL A 83 -2.47 -15.34 -6.58
N LYS A 84 -3.54 -15.81 -7.24
CA LYS A 84 -4.81 -15.09 -7.29
C LYS A 84 -5.42 -14.86 -5.90
N ARG A 85 -5.31 -15.83 -4.99
CA ARG A 85 -5.86 -15.69 -3.63
C ARG A 85 -5.15 -14.58 -2.86
N VAL A 86 -3.83 -14.51 -2.96
CA VAL A 86 -3.01 -13.47 -2.31
C VAL A 86 -3.32 -12.10 -2.89
N GLU A 87 -3.34 -11.95 -4.22
CA GLU A 87 -3.65 -10.68 -4.88
C GLU A 87 -5.04 -10.18 -4.47
N GLN A 88 -6.04 -11.06 -4.46
CA GLN A 88 -7.40 -10.71 -4.05
C GLN A 88 -7.51 -10.38 -2.55
N ALA A 89 -6.69 -11.00 -1.69
CA ALA A 89 -6.64 -10.65 -0.27
C ALA A 89 -6.07 -9.24 -0.07
N LEU A 90 -4.98 -8.91 -0.79
CA LEU A 90 -4.34 -7.60 -0.71
C LEU A 90 -5.22 -6.49 -1.30
N LEU A 91 -5.90 -6.74 -2.42
CA LEU A 91 -6.80 -5.76 -3.04
C LEU A 91 -8.01 -5.40 -2.16
N LYS A 92 -8.35 -6.21 -1.15
CA LYS A 92 -9.38 -5.89 -0.16
C LYS A 92 -8.91 -4.93 0.93
N VAL A 93 -7.60 -4.73 1.08
CA VAL A 93 -7.05 -3.79 2.05
C VAL A 93 -7.28 -2.37 1.55
N THR A 94 -8.00 -1.57 2.34
CA THR A 94 -8.26 -0.16 2.03
C THR A 94 -6.94 0.59 1.82
N GLY A 95 -6.79 1.18 0.63
CA GLY A 95 -5.59 1.92 0.24
C GLY A 95 -4.58 1.11 -0.58
N VAL A 96 -4.85 -0.17 -0.86
CA VAL A 96 -4.11 -0.92 -1.90
C VAL A 96 -4.67 -0.56 -3.27
N VAL A 97 -3.79 -0.13 -4.18
CA VAL A 97 -4.12 0.28 -5.55
C VAL A 97 -3.94 -0.90 -6.51
N SER A 98 -2.87 -1.67 -6.33
CA SER A 98 -2.62 -2.89 -7.11
C SER A 98 -1.76 -3.86 -6.31
N ALA A 99 -1.97 -5.15 -6.51
CA ALA A 99 -1.11 -6.21 -5.99
C ALA A 99 -0.75 -7.15 -7.14
N SER A 100 0.52 -7.52 -7.23
CA SER A 100 1.01 -8.52 -8.18
C SER A 100 1.95 -9.49 -7.47
N VAL A 101 1.77 -10.77 -7.71
CA VAL A 101 2.61 -11.82 -7.12
C VAL A 101 3.44 -12.48 -8.21
N ASN A 102 4.75 -12.55 -8.00
CA ASN A 102 5.65 -13.34 -8.81
C ASN A 102 5.91 -14.68 -8.12
N LEU A 103 5.34 -15.76 -8.67
CA LEU A 103 5.47 -17.11 -8.12
C LEU A 103 6.88 -17.68 -8.27
N ALA A 104 7.60 -17.33 -9.34
CA ALA A 104 8.94 -17.86 -9.58
C ALA A 104 9.96 -17.31 -8.58
N THR A 105 9.76 -16.07 -8.13
CA THR A 105 10.64 -15.45 -7.12
C THR A 105 10.05 -15.50 -5.72
N GLU A 106 8.78 -15.90 -5.54
CA GLU A 106 8.06 -15.83 -4.26
C GLU A 106 7.98 -14.41 -3.67
N HIS A 107 7.86 -13.40 -4.53
CA HIS A 107 7.77 -12.00 -4.12
C HIS A 107 6.43 -11.38 -4.49
N VAL A 108 5.95 -10.48 -3.64
CA VAL A 108 4.81 -9.62 -3.91
C VAL A 108 5.28 -8.20 -4.13
N GLN A 109 4.73 -7.53 -5.14
CA GLN A 109 4.80 -6.08 -5.27
C GLN A 109 3.40 -5.52 -5.09
N VAL A 110 3.26 -4.56 -4.17
CA VAL A 110 2.00 -3.88 -3.89
C VAL A 110 2.18 -2.39 -4.04
N LYS A 111 1.28 -1.74 -4.78
CA LYS A 111 1.17 -0.28 -4.81
C LYS A 111 0.10 0.12 -3.81
N THR A 112 0.46 0.97 -2.84
CA THR A 112 -0.42 1.37 -1.75
C THR A 112 -0.35 2.86 -1.52
N LEU A 113 -1.30 3.39 -0.77
CA LEU A 113 -1.22 4.73 -0.21
C LEU A 113 -0.29 4.75 1.01
N PHE A 114 0.14 5.95 1.38
CA PHE A 114 1.10 6.18 2.46
C PHE A 114 0.63 5.72 3.85
N PHE A 115 -0.68 5.66 4.08
CA PHE A 115 -1.23 5.22 5.38
C PHE A 115 -1.37 3.70 5.50
N VAL A 116 -1.10 2.94 4.43
CA VAL A 116 -1.10 1.48 4.50
C VAL A 116 0.22 1.03 5.12
N THR A 117 0.11 0.42 6.29
CA THR A 117 1.24 -0.12 7.05
C THR A 117 1.53 -1.55 6.63
N ASP A 118 2.78 -1.98 6.81
CA ASP A 118 3.20 -3.35 6.48
C ASP A 118 2.43 -4.37 7.36
N GLU A 119 2.09 -4.00 8.60
CA GLU A 119 1.20 -4.79 9.48
C GLU A 119 -0.17 -5.08 8.84
N LYS A 120 -0.80 -4.11 8.17
CA LYS A 120 -2.09 -4.34 7.47
C LYS A 120 -1.93 -5.31 6.30
N LEU A 121 -0.80 -5.24 5.59
CA LEU A 121 -0.50 -6.15 4.48
C LEU A 121 -0.21 -7.56 5.00
N GLU A 122 0.56 -7.68 6.08
CA GLU A 122 0.83 -8.93 6.79
C GLU A 122 -0.47 -9.58 7.28
N GLN A 123 -1.35 -8.82 7.93
CA GLN A 123 -2.66 -9.31 8.38
C GLN A 123 -3.49 -9.87 7.21
N ALA A 124 -3.54 -9.18 6.08
CA ALA A 124 -4.28 -9.65 4.91
C ALA A 124 -3.72 -10.96 4.33
N VAL A 125 -2.38 -11.07 4.25
CA VAL A 125 -1.68 -12.26 3.74
C VAL A 125 -1.85 -13.45 4.68
N THR A 126 -1.69 -13.23 5.99
CA THR A 126 -1.81 -14.27 7.01
C THR A 126 -3.24 -14.78 7.16
N GLN A 127 -4.24 -13.89 7.09
CA GLN A 127 -5.67 -14.28 7.06
C GLN A 127 -6.03 -15.10 5.81
N ALA A 128 -5.31 -14.91 4.70
CA ALA A 128 -5.46 -15.73 3.50
C ALA A 128 -4.71 -17.08 3.59
N GLY A 129 -3.97 -17.34 4.67
CA GLY A 129 -3.28 -18.59 4.95
C GLY A 129 -1.82 -18.65 4.51
N TYR A 130 -1.22 -17.50 4.18
CA TYR A 130 0.15 -17.39 3.65
C TYR A 130 1.10 -16.74 4.66
N LEU A 131 2.41 -16.87 4.44
CA LEU A 131 3.42 -16.22 5.29
C LEU A 131 3.86 -14.91 4.67
N PHE A 132 3.90 -13.84 5.46
CA PHE A 132 4.52 -12.57 5.07
C PHE A 132 5.99 -12.58 5.48
N ILE A 133 6.89 -12.30 4.54
CA ILE A 133 8.34 -12.28 4.78
C ILE A 133 8.85 -10.87 4.49
N THR A 134 9.28 -10.16 5.54
CA THR A 134 9.85 -8.82 5.41
C THR A 134 11.11 -8.86 4.54
N GLN A 135 11.21 -7.94 3.58
CA GLN A 135 12.44 -7.74 2.83
C GLN A 135 13.34 -6.84 3.67
N ASN A 136 14.20 -7.45 4.48
CA ASN A 136 15.32 -6.72 5.05
C ASN A 136 16.23 -6.30 3.90
N ASN A 137 16.20 -5.03 3.53
CA ASN A 137 17.30 -4.45 2.77
C ASN A 137 18.48 -4.17 3.73
N ASP A 138 18.96 -5.22 4.38
CA ASP A 138 20.17 -5.20 5.19
C ASP A 138 21.34 -5.53 4.26
N SER A 139 21.88 -4.51 3.60
CA SER A 139 23.30 -4.50 3.33
C SER A 139 24.04 -4.24 4.64
N VAL A 140 24.26 -5.29 5.44
CA VAL A 140 25.37 -5.34 6.40
C VAL A 140 26.08 -6.68 6.22
N THR A 141 27.22 -6.56 5.53
CA THR A 141 28.35 -7.50 5.45
C THR A 141 28.39 -8.58 6.51
N SER A 142 28.51 -9.83 6.06
CA SER A 142 29.08 -10.92 6.84
C SER A 142 30.44 -10.51 7.42
N PRO A 143 30.79 -11.08 8.59
CA PRO A 143 32.01 -11.85 8.61
C PRO A 143 31.68 -13.33 8.77
N ILE A 144 32.15 -14.09 7.80
CA ILE A 144 32.51 -15.49 7.95
C ILE A 144 33.41 -15.59 9.19
N LYS A 145 33.04 -16.45 10.16
CA LYS A 145 34.05 -17.18 10.92
C LYS A 145 33.71 -18.67 10.86
N GLN A 146 34.29 -19.30 9.85
CA GLN A 146 34.55 -20.73 9.80
C GLN A 146 35.23 -21.16 11.12
N GLN A 147 34.73 -22.25 11.71
CA GLN A 147 35.48 -23.45 12.13
C GLN A 147 36.99 -23.23 12.39
N GLN A 148 37.61 -23.68 13.48
CA GLN A 148 37.63 -25.05 14.06
C GLN A 148 38.78 -25.09 15.12
N PRO A 149 39.20 -26.26 15.64
CA PRO A 149 38.76 -27.01 16.83
C PRO A 149 39.74 -26.81 18.03
N PHE A 150 39.60 -27.57 19.12
CA PHE A 150 40.71 -28.29 19.81
C PHE A 150 40.24 -28.79 21.20
N TYR A 151 40.24 -30.11 21.36
CA TYR A 151 40.31 -30.78 22.67
C TYR A 151 41.60 -30.37 23.40
N THR A 152 41.60 -30.32 24.74
CA THR A 152 42.27 -31.31 25.63
C THR A 152 42.13 -30.93 27.11
N LYS A 153 41.95 -31.97 27.93
CA LYS A 153 42.10 -32.06 29.38
C LYS A 153 43.34 -31.33 29.95
N ALA A 154 43.22 -30.87 31.19
CA ALA A 154 44.20 -31.10 32.25
C ALA A 154 43.45 -31.18 33.58
#